data_AF-A0A8C0TVA5-F1
#
_entry.id   AF-A0A8C0TVA5-F1
#
_cell.length_a   1.000
_cell.length_b   1.000
_cell.length_c   1.000
_cell.angle_alpha   90.00
_cell.angle_beta   90.00
_cell.angle_gamma   90.00
#
_symmetry.space_group_name_H-M   'P 1'
#
loop_
_entity.id
_entity.type
_entity.pdbx_description
1 polymer ?
#
loop_
_entity_poly.entity_id
_entity_poly.type
_entity_poly.pdbx_seq_one_letter_code
_entity_poly.pdbx_strand_id
1 'polypeptide(L)' 'MNSKGRLYGTAVFQDECKFKETLLPNNYNAYESNVHRGAYIALSKHGRVKRGNKVSPAMTVTHFLPRI' A
#
# COMPACT_ATOMS: atom_id res chain seq x y z
N MET A 1 6.81 5.06 -1.14
CA MET A 1 5.80 5.47 -2.14
C MET A 1 5.93 6.97 -2.33
N ASN A 2 5.95 7.45 -3.57
CA ASN A 2 6.12 8.88 -3.81
C ASN A 2 4.80 9.67 -3.69
N SER A 3 4.90 11.01 -3.70
CA SER A 3 3.76 11.93 -3.64
C SER A 3 2.72 11.76 -4.76
N LYS A 4 3.09 11.13 -5.88
CA LYS A 4 2.18 10.80 -7.00
C LYS A 4 1.48 9.45 -6.80
N GLY A 5 1.65 8.81 -5.65
CA GLY A 5 1.09 7.50 -5.32
C GLY A 5 1.80 6.32 -6.01
N ARG A 6 2.98 6.52 -6.60
CA ARG A 6 3.71 5.42 -7.28
C ARG A 6 4.57 4.66 -6.28
N LEU A 7 4.43 3.33 -6.28
CA LEU A 7 5.36 2.43 -5.60
C LEU A 7 6.66 2.31 -6.40
N TYR A 8 7.78 2.29 -5.68
CA TYR A 8 9.12 2.16 -6.22
C TYR A 8 10.03 1.59 -5.13
N GLY A 9 11.15 0.99 -5.54
CA GLY A 9 12.20 0.52 -4.64
C GLY A 9 13.31 1.56 -4.47
N THR A 10 13.92 1.60 -3.30
CA THR A 10 15.08 2.45 -2.98
C THR A 10 16.13 1.61 -2.25
N ALA A 11 17.40 1.92 -2.48
CA ALA A 11 18.53 1.27 -1.78
C ALA A 11 18.74 1.80 -0.36
N VAL A 12 18.24 3.01 -0.07
CA VAL A 12 18.39 3.67 1.23
C VAL A 12 17.01 3.82 1.88
N PHE A 13 16.91 3.48 3.17
CA PHE A 13 15.69 3.64 3.94
C PHE A 13 15.36 5.12 4.13
N GLN A 14 14.11 5.49 3.80
CA GLN A 14 13.62 6.87 3.83
C GLN A 14 12.21 6.90 4.43
N ASP A 15 11.69 8.09 4.71
CA ASP A 15 10.34 8.21 5.27
C ASP A 15 9.25 7.67 4.33
N GLU A 16 9.47 7.71 3.02
CA GLU A 16 8.58 7.10 2.02
C GLU A 16 8.55 5.56 2.07
N CYS A 17 9.45 4.91 2.83
CA CYS A 17 9.46 3.47 3.06
C CYS A 17 8.56 3.05 4.23
N LYS A 18 8.05 4.01 5.02
CA LYS A 18 7.24 3.73 6.21
C LYS A 18 5.77 3.64 5.83
N PHE A 19 5.12 2.55 6.24
CA PHE A 19 3.70 2.32 6.03
C PHE A 19 3.01 2.00 7.36
N LYS A 20 1.82 2.57 7.56
CA LYS A 20 0.94 2.21 8.66
C LYS A 20 0.17 0.95 8.28
N GLU A 21 0.35 -0.10 9.05
CA GLU A 21 -0.45 -1.32 8.95
C GLU A 21 -1.78 -1.13 9.66
N THR A 22 -2.87 -1.55 9.01
CA THR A 22 -4.22 -1.56 9.59
C THR A 22 -4.84 -2.92 9.35
N LEU A 23 -5.25 -3.59 10.43
CA LEU A 23 -5.96 -4.86 10.38
C LEU A 23 -7.36 -4.66 9.79
N LEU A 24 -7.72 -5.54 8.87
CA LEU A 24 -9.01 -5.63 8.20
C LEU A 24 -9.71 -6.96 8.56
N PRO A 25 -10.99 -7.12 8.23
CA PRO A 25 -11.68 -8.40 8.38
C PRO A 25 -10.94 -9.55 7.70
N ASN A 26 -11.16 -10.77 8.20
CA ASN A 26 -10.54 -12.00 7.69
C ASN A 26 -9.00 -11.99 7.73
N ASN A 27 -8.40 -11.26 8.67
CA ASN A 27 -6.95 -11.15 8.89
C ASN A 27 -6.16 -10.58 7.71
N TYR A 28 -6.82 -9.86 6.81
CA TYR A 28 -6.12 -9.05 5.82
C TYR A 28 -5.59 -7.77 6.47
N ASN A 29 -4.56 -7.19 5.87
CA ASN A 29 -4.00 -5.90 6.25
C ASN A 29 -4.06 -4.94 5.05
N ALA A 30 -4.25 -3.65 5.36
CA ALA A 30 -3.97 -2.56 4.44
C ALA A 30 -2.73 -1.78 4.92
N TYR A 31 -1.96 -1.28 3.95
CA TYR A 31 -0.73 -0.52 4.20
C TYR A 31 -0.87 0.89 3.64
N GLU A 32 -1.02 1.87 4.52
CA GLU A 32 -1.12 3.30 4.16
C GLU A 32 0.26 3.96 4.24
N SER A 33 0.61 4.82 3.27
CA SER A 33 1.84 5.62 3.33
C SER A 33 1.84 6.55 4.54
N ASN A 34 2.89 6.52 5.36
CA ASN A 34 2.97 7.36 6.55
C ASN A 34 3.08 8.86 6.21
N VAL A 35 3.79 9.18 5.12
CA VAL A 35 4.01 10.57 4.67
C VAL A 35 2.94 11.07 3.69
N HIS A 36 2.28 10.16 2.96
CA HIS A 36 1.25 10.48 1.96
C HIS A 36 -0.09 9.86 2.38
N ARG A 37 -0.73 10.45 3.40
CA ARG A 37 -1.99 9.95 3.96
C ARG A 37 -3.07 9.81 2.89
N GLY A 38 -3.88 8.76 2.98
CA GLY A 38 -4.88 8.38 2.00
C GLY A 38 -4.33 7.61 0.80
N ALA A 39 -3.02 7.35 0.71
CA ALA A 39 -2.42 6.53 -0.34
C ALA A 39 -2.04 5.13 0.18
N TYR A 40 -2.48 4.08 -0.52
CA TYR A 40 -2.33 2.69 -0.06
C TYR A 40 -1.49 1.84 -1.02
N ILE A 41 -0.75 0.87 -0.48
CA ILE A 41 -0.16 -0.20 -1.31
C ILE A 41 -1.30 -0.94 -1.99
N ALA A 42 -1.16 -1.19 -3.29
CA ALA A 42 -2.18 -1.92 -4.04
C ALA A 42 -1.63 -2.66 -5.26
N LEU A 43 -2.14 -3.87 -5.48
CA LEU A 43 -1.88 -4.70 -6.65
C LEU A 43 -3.18 -4.97 -7.41
N SER A 44 -3.13 -4.82 -8.72
CA SER A 44 -4.21 -5.26 -9.60
C SER A 44 -4.29 -6.79 -9.68
N LYS A 45 -5.42 -7.32 -10.17
CA LYS A 45 -5.60 -8.75 -10.45
C LYS A 45 -4.54 -9.36 -11.40
N HIS A 46 -3.80 -8.53 -12.13
CA HIS A 46 -2.74 -8.93 -13.05
C HIS A 46 -1.33 -8.77 -12.44
N GLY A 47 -1.23 -8.61 -11.11
CA GLY A 47 0.05 -8.46 -10.41
C GLY A 47 0.74 -7.11 -10.59
N ARG A 48 0.15 -6.16 -11.33
CA ARG A 48 0.73 -4.82 -11.52
C ARG A 48 0.38 -3.89 -10.37
N VAL A 49 1.35 -3.08 -9.95
CA VAL A 49 1.16 -2.01 -8.96
C VAL A 49 0.13 -0.98 -9.43
N LYS A 50 -0.78 -0.58 -8.54
CA LYS A 50 -1.70 0.55 -8.75
C LYS A 50 -1.16 1.82 -8.09
N ARG A 51 -1.61 2.98 -8.55
CA ARG A 51 -1.30 4.25 -7.87
C ARG A 51 -2.06 4.31 -6.56
N GLY A 52 -1.34 4.50 -5.45
CA GLY A 52 -1.88 4.48 -4.10
C GLY A 52 -2.93 5.57 -3.85
N ASN A 53 -2.84 6.71 -4.52
CA ASN A 53 -3.83 7.80 -4.44
C ASN A 53 -5.09 7.55 -5.30
N LYS A 54 -5.19 6.41 -5.99
CA LYS A 54 -6.35 6.00 -6.78
C LYS A 54 -7.05 4.75 -6.21
N VAL A 55 -6.76 4.43 -4.95
CA VAL A 55 -7.32 3.29 -4.24
C VAL A 55 -7.74 3.70 -2.84
N SER A 56 -8.62 2.91 -2.23
CA SER A 56 -9.09 3.11 -0.85
C SER A 56 -9.07 1.76 -0.11
N PRO A 57 -9.07 1.75 1.24
CA PRO A 57 -8.99 0.52 2.02
C PRO A 57 -10.23 -0.37 1.89
N ALA A 58 -11.34 0.15 1.33
CA ALA A 58 -12.51 -0.65 0.99
C ALA A 58 -12.30 -1.54 -0.25
N MET A 59 -11.27 -1.26 -1.07
CA MET A 59 -11.01 -2.00 -2.30
C MET A 59 -10.10 -3.20 -2.02
N THR A 60 -10.51 -4.39 -2.48
CA THR A 60 -9.74 -5.65 -2.30
C THR A 60 -8.33 -5.62 -2.86
N VAL A 61 -8.05 -4.76 -3.84
CA VAL A 61 -6.69 -4.53 -4.38
C VAL A 61 -5.69 -3.98 -3.36
N THR A 62 -6.18 -3.48 -2.22
CA THR A 62 -5.37 -2.98 -1.08
C THR A 62 -5.21 -4.00 0.03
N HIS A 63 -5.87 -5.17 -0.07
CA HIS A 63 -5.92 -6.17 0.98
C HIS A 63 -4.79 -7.19 0.78
N PHE A 64 -3.89 -7.26 1.74
CA PHE A 64 -2.77 -8.20 1.74
C PHE A 64 -2.91 -9.15 2.91
N LEU A 65 -2.80 -10.45 2.65
CA LEU A 65 -2.83 -11.47 3.68
C LEU A 65 -1.39 -11.91 3.94
N PRO A 66 -0.84 -11.71 5.15
CA PRO A 66 0.50 -12.21 5.49
C PRO A 66 0.57 -13.73 5.30
N ARG A 67 1.55 -14.18 4.53
CA ARG A 67 1.88 -15.59 4.28
C ARG A 67 3.38 -15.80 4.54
N ILE A 68 3.77 -17.03 4.86
CA ILE A 68 5.16 -17.47 5.03
C ILE A 68 5.75 -17.81 3.66
#